data_AF-A0A2V7V2M1-F1
#
_entry.id   AF-A0A2V7V2M1-F1
#
_cell.length_a   1.000
_cell.length_b   1.000
_cell.length_c   1.000
_cell.angle_alpha   90.00
_cell.angle_beta   90.00
_cell.angle_gamma   90.00
#
_symmetry.space_group_name_H-M   'P 1'
#
loop_
_entity.id
_entity.type
_entity.pdbx_description
1 polymer ?
#
loop_
_entity_poly.entity_id
_entity_poly.type
_entity_poly.pdbx_seq_one_letter_code
_entity_poly.pdbx_strand_id
1 'polypeptide(L)'
;MVRYNIKLHSVRKPDGTELEEPFPQDDQGRYRVNPGDFIVFDSTQKNAQGEECQWINDPVWTVTDELNVMDRRPSSNPFLLRVDIVRTGSFTVTASLDGVQAPQRLVIASKIP
;
A
#
# COMPACT_ATOMS: atom_id res chain seq x y z
N MET A 1 -1.33 -13.53 -19.64
CA MET A 1 -0.34 -13.45 -18.54
C MET A 1 -0.99 -12.66 -17.41
N VAL A 2 -1.14 -13.25 -16.23
CA VAL A 2 -1.66 -12.53 -15.06
C VAL A 2 -0.56 -11.59 -14.59
N ARG A 3 -0.85 -10.29 -14.47
CA ARG A 3 0.07 -9.30 -13.91
C ARG A 3 -0.35 -9.10 -12.46
N TYR A 4 0.47 -9.56 -11.52
CA TYR A 4 0.24 -9.33 -10.10
C TYR A 4 0.87 -8.01 -9.68
N ASN A 5 0.06 -7.01 -9.32
CA ASN A 5 0.52 -5.68 -8.94
C ASN A 5 -0.11 -5.23 -7.63
N ILE A 6 0.62 -4.43 -6.86
CA ILE A 6 0.07 -3.75 -5.67
C ILE A 6 -0.09 -2.26 -5.94
N LYS A 7 -1.05 -1.60 -5.33
CA LYS A 7 -1.25 -0.15 -5.44
C LYS A 7 -1.52 0.48 -4.09
N LEU A 8 -1.22 1.78 -3.98
CA LEU A 8 -1.82 2.62 -2.95
C LEU A 8 -3.31 2.76 -3.31
N HIS A 9 -4.19 2.39 -2.40
CA HIS A 9 -5.64 2.34 -2.63
C HIS A 9 -6.36 3.55 -2.06
N SER A 10 -5.98 3.97 -0.85
CA SER A 10 -6.55 5.17 -0.24
C SER A 10 -5.57 5.80 0.76
N VAL A 11 -5.75 7.11 0.94
CA VAL A 11 -5.08 7.90 1.98
C VAL A 11 -6.15 8.73 2.66
N ARG A 12 -6.30 8.56 3.97
CA ARG A 12 -7.19 9.35 4.81
C ARG A 12 -6.37 10.21 5.76
N LYS A 13 -6.62 11.51 5.73
CA LYS A 13 -5.97 12.51 6.57
C LYS A 13 -6.49 12.45 8.02
N PRO A 14 -5.75 13.04 8.98
CA PRO A 14 -6.17 13.08 10.38
C PRO A 14 -7.53 13.75 10.61
N ASP A 15 -7.91 14.69 9.74
CA ASP A 15 -9.20 15.39 9.77
C ASP A 15 -10.36 14.57 9.18
N GLY A 16 -10.09 13.34 8.72
CA GLY A 16 -11.04 12.45 8.08
C GLY A 16 -11.16 12.62 6.58
N THR A 17 -10.50 13.60 5.97
CA THR A 17 -10.51 13.82 4.52
C THR A 17 -9.86 12.64 3.79
N GLU A 18 -10.55 12.07 2.81
CA GLU A 18 -9.96 11.08 1.90
C GLU A 18 -9.35 11.79 0.70
N LEU A 19 -8.12 11.39 0.33
CA LEU A 19 -7.50 11.86 -0.91
C LEU A 19 -8.00 11.04 -2.09
N GLU A 20 -8.23 11.72 -3.21
CA GLU A 20 -8.53 11.10 -4.49
C GLU A 20 -7.24 10.85 -5.30
N GLU A 21 -7.30 9.89 -6.23
CA GLU A 21 -6.22 9.68 -7.20
C GLU A 21 -6.09 10.87 -8.17
N PRO A 22 -4.88 11.24 -8.61
CA PRO A 22 -3.60 10.61 -8.28
C PRO A 22 -3.06 11.02 -6.91
N PHE A 23 -2.58 10.04 -6.15
CA PHE A 23 -1.94 10.33 -4.85
C PHE A 23 -0.62 11.09 -5.04
N PRO A 24 -0.31 12.09 -4.19
CA PRO A 24 0.91 12.87 -4.30
C PRO A 24 2.17 12.01 -4.28
N GLN A 25 3.10 12.29 -5.20
CA GLN A 25 4.44 11.69 -5.23
C GLN A 25 5.50 12.79 -5.19
N ASP A 26 6.72 12.45 -4.77
CA ASP A 26 7.89 13.33 -4.90
C ASP A 26 8.61 13.12 -6.25
N ASP A 27 9.65 13.91 -6.51
CA ASP A 27 10.44 13.86 -7.76
C ASP A 27 11.15 12.50 -8.00
N GLN A 28 11.14 11.61 -7.00
CA GLN A 28 11.67 10.26 -7.07
C GLN A 28 10.58 9.20 -7.23
N GLY A 29 9.31 9.61 -7.40
CA GLY A 29 8.16 8.71 -7.57
C GLY A 29 7.69 8.04 -6.27
N ARG A 30 8.12 8.54 -5.10
CA ARG A 30 7.68 7.99 -3.80
C ARG A 30 6.38 8.64 -3.38
N TYR A 31 5.41 7.85 -2.91
CA TYR A 31 4.15 8.41 -2.40
C TYR A 31 4.42 9.25 -1.16
N ARG A 32 3.90 10.47 -1.15
CA ARG A 32 4.04 11.42 -0.04
C ARG A 32 2.84 11.32 0.89
N VAL A 33 3.14 11.08 2.15
CA VAL A 33 2.16 11.02 3.26
C VAL A 33 2.70 11.83 4.44
N ASN A 34 1.85 12.09 5.42
CA ASN A 34 2.22 12.79 6.64
C ASN A 34 1.99 11.90 7.86
N PRO A 35 2.71 12.11 8.97
CA PRO A 35 2.33 11.54 10.26
C PRO A 35 0.86 11.86 10.59
N GLY A 36 0.12 10.85 11.04
CA GLY A 36 -1.31 10.87 11.30
C GLY A 36 -2.18 10.41 10.11
N ASP A 37 -1.61 10.28 8.90
CA ASP A 37 -2.35 9.71 7.77
C ASP A 37 -2.62 8.21 8.02
N PHE A 38 -3.81 7.77 7.63
CA PHE A 38 -4.16 6.36 7.53
C PHE A 38 -4.15 5.97 6.05
N ILE A 39 -3.37 4.94 5.67
CA ILE A 39 -3.27 4.52 4.28
C ILE A 39 -3.57 3.04 4.09
N VAL A 40 -4.10 2.70 2.91
CA VAL A 40 -4.43 1.33 2.54
C VAL A 40 -3.74 0.98 1.23
N PHE A 41 -3.09 -0.18 1.19
CA PHE A 41 -2.60 -0.80 -0.04
C PHE A 41 -3.53 -1.92 -0.46
N ASP A 42 -3.64 -2.12 -1.76
CA ASP A 42 -4.49 -3.14 -2.36
C ASP A 42 -3.65 -4.06 -3.27
N SER A 43 -3.85 -5.36 -3.08
CA SER A 43 -3.24 -6.44 -3.87
C SER A 43 -4.26 -7.28 -4.63
N THR A 44 -5.53 -6.85 -4.67
CA THR A 44 -6.60 -7.49 -5.44
C THR A 44 -6.27 -7.43 -6.93
N GLN A 45 -6.36 -8.58 -7.60
CA GLN A 45 -6.11 -8.65 -9.05
C GLN A 45 -7.41 -8.88 -9.79
N LYS A 46 -7.57 -8.18 -10.91
CA LYS A 46 -8.66 -8.36 -11.84
C LYS A 46 -8.11 -8.77 -13.20
N ASN A 47 -8.80 -9.67 -13.89
CA ASN A 47 -8.48 -10.06 -15.26
C ASN A 47 -8.85 -8.92 -16.23
N ALA A 48 -8.59 -9.11 -17.53
CA ALA A 48 -8.89 -8.11 -18.56
C ALA A 48 -10.40 -7.79 -18.70
N GLN A 49 -11.26 -8.63 -18.12
CA GLN A 49 -12.72 -8.47 -18.10
C GLN A 49 -13.21 -7.83 -16.78
N GLY A 50 -12.30 -7.46 -15.88
CA GLY A 50 -12.62 -6.84 -14.59
C GLY A 50 -13.02 -7.82 -13.49
N GLU A 51 -12.94 -9.12 -13.74
CA GLU A 51 -13.28 -10.16 -12.77
C GLU A 51 -12.09 -10.43 -11.85
N GLU A 52 -12.36 -10.59 -10.56
CA GLU A 52 -11.30 -10.91 -9.60
C GLU A 52 -10.69 -12.27 -9.92
N CYS A 53 -9.36 -12.31 -9.98
CA CYS A 53 -8.64 -13.57 -10.19
C CYS A 53 -8.87 -14.47 -8.96
N GLN A 54 -9.21 -15.73 -9.21
CA GLN A 54 -9.30 -16.74 -8.14
C GLN A 54 -7.90 -17.17 -7.74
N TRP A 55 -7.46 -16.71 -6.57
CA TRP A 55 -6.19 -17.11 -5.95
C TRP A 55 -6.43 -18.23 -4.94
N ILE A 56 -5.43 -19.10 -4.75
CA ILE A 56 -5.55 -20.25 -3.86
C ILE A 56 -5.30 -19.82 -2.41
N ASN A 57 -4.35 -18.91 -2.20
CA ASN A 57 -3.97 -18.42 -0.88
C ASN A 57 -4.17 -16.91 -0.75
N ASP A 58 -4.05 -16.43 0.49
CA ASP A 58 -4.00 -15.00 0.78
C ASP A 58 -2.64 -14.39 0.38
N PRO A 59 -2.59 -13.08 0.05
CA PRO A 59 -1.33 -12.41 -0.26
C PRO A 59 -0.47 -12.22 0.99
N VAL A 60 0.82 -12.47 0.83
CA VAL A 60 1.83 -12.23 1.86
C VAL A 60 2.43 -10.85 1.64
N TRP A 61 2.09 -9.93 2.52
CA TRP A 61 2.66 -8.57 2.54
C TRP A 61 4.04 -8.56 3.19
N THR A 62 5.00 -7.94 2.52
CA THR A 62 6.35 -7.69 3.06
C THR A 62 6.57 -6.19 3.17
N VAL A 63 6.95 -5.74 4.36
CA VAL A 63 7.24 -4.33 4.64
C VAL A 63 8.65 -4.20 5.20
N THR A 64 9.43 -3.27 4.62
CA THR A 64 10.73 -2.86 5.13
C THR A 64 10.56 -1.47 5.74
N ASP A 65 10.57 -1.40 7.07
CA ASP A 65 10.42 -0.16 7.85
C ASP A 65 11.44 -0.14 9.00
N GLU A 66 12.63 0.39 8.72
CA GLU A 66 13.75 0.42 9.69
C GLU A 66 13.55 1.45 10.80
N LEU A 67 12.69 2.45 10.56
CA LEU A 67 12.50 3.58 11.47
C LEU A 67 11.18 3.51 12.24
N ASN A 68 10.38 2.46 12.06
CA ASN A 68 9.02 2.34 12.61
C ASN A 68 8.13 3.53 12.18
N VAL A 69 8.20 3.90 10.90
CA VAL A 69 7.42 4.94 10.25
C VAL A 69 5.92 4.65 10.32
N MET A 70 5.54 3.38 10.29
CA MET A 70 4.15 2.96 10.26
C MET A 70 3.81 1.90 11.32
N ASP A 71 2.54 1.89 11.73
CA ASP A 71 1.95 0.81 12.50
C ASP A 71 0.93 0.05 11.66
N ARG A 72 1.05 -1.28 11.60
CA ARG A 72 0.11 -2.12 10.86
C ARG A 72 -1.22 -2.25 11.61
N ARG A 73 -2.33 -2.03 10.90
CA ARG A 73 -3.69 -2.24 11.42
C ARG A 73 -4.25 -3.58 10.96
N PRO A 74 -5.09 -4.23 11.79
CA PRO A 74 -5.83 -5.42 11.38
C PRO A 74 -6.71 -5.14 10.15
N SER A 75 -6.79 -6.13 9.25
CA SER A 75 -7.67 -6.11 8.10
C SER A 75 -8.50 -7.39 8.08
N SER A 76 -9.81 -7.26 7.91
CA SER A 76 -10.70 -8.41 7.64
C SER A 76 -10.58 -8.92 6.20
N ASN A 77 -9.98 -8.11 5.30
CA ASN A 77 -9.64 -8.49 3.94
C ASN A 77 -8.11 -8.62 3.81
N PRO A 78 -7.56 -9.83 3.60
CA PRO A 78 -6.11 -10.03 3.51
C PRO A 78 -5.48 -9.34 2.30
N PHE A 79 -6.26 -9.05 1.25
CA PHE A 79 -5.82 -8.30 0.09
C PHE A 79 -5.60 -6.81 0.36
N LEU A 80 -6.01 -6.31 1.53
CA LEU A 80 -5.80 -4.94 1.96
C LEU A 80 -4.79 -4.87 3.11
N LEU A 81 -3.67 -4.17 2.88
CA LEU A 81 -2.74 -3.80 3.95
C LEU A 81 -3.09 -2.41 4.45
N ARG A 82 -3.50 -2.32 5.71
CA ARG A 82 -3.91 -1.08 6.38
C ARG A 82 -2.82 -0.63 7.33
N VAL A 83 -2.38 0.63 7.25
CA VAL A 83 -1.34 1.16 8.14
C VAL A 83 -1.64 2.58 8.58
N ASP A 84 -1.26 2.92 9.81
CA ASP A 84 -1.17 4.30 10.26
C ASP A 84 0.26 4.80 10.09
N ILE A 85 0.42 6.04 9.64
CA ILE A 85 1.72 6.71 9.59
C ILE A 85 1.96 7.38 10.93
N VAL A 86 2.96 6.94 11.69
CA VAL A 86 3.15 7.39 13.08
C VAL A 86 4.31 8.37 13.24
N ARG A 87 5.22 8.44 12.27
CA ARG A 87 6.36 9.39 12.30
C ARG A 87 6.90 9.68 10.90
N THR A 88 7.90 10.56 10.81
CA THR A 88 8.60 10.87 9.57
C THR A 88 9.61 9.78 9.20
N GLY A 89 9.89 9.64 7.90
CA GLY A 89 10.83 8.65 7.38
C GLY A 89 10.34 8.05 6.07
N SER A 90 10.85 6.87 5.74
CA SER A 90 10.37 6.11 4.58
C SER A 90 10.30 4.62 4.86
N PHE A 91 9.35 3.95 4.22
CA PHE A 91 9.24 2.50 4.23
C PHE A 91 8.87 1.99 2.84
N THR A 92 9.10 0.70 2.62
CA THR A 92 8.82 0.04 1.34
C THR A 92 7.83 -1.10 1.54
N VAL A 93 6.86 -1.20 0.66
CA VAL A 93 5.84 -2.25 0.65
C VAL A 93 5.96 -3.07 -0.64
N THR A 94 5.88 -4.39 -0.50
CA THR A 94 5.67 -5.34 -1.60
C THR A 94 4.71 -6.42 -1.13
N ALA A 95 4.22 -7.25 -2.05
CA ALA A 95 3.50 -8.46 -1.70
C ALA A 95 3.89 -9.62 -2.63
N SER A 96 3.54 -10.83 -2.22
CA SER A 96 3.58 -12.04 -3.04
C SER A 96 2.29 -12.83 -2.87
N LEU A 97 1.82 -13.48 -3.93
CA LEU A 97 0.59 -14.25 -3.95
C LEU A 97 0.82 -15.52 -4.76
N ASP A 98 0.54 -16.69 -4.17
CA ASP A 98 0.77 -18.00 -4.80
C ASP A 98 2.16 -18.17 -5.42
N GLY A 99 3.20 -17.66 -4.73
CA GLY A 99 4.60 -17.72 -5.19
C GLY A 99 4.97 -16.68 -6.25
N VAL A 100 4.02 -15.85 -6.72
CA VAL A 100 4.26 -14.74 -7.64
C VAL A 100 4.49 -13.45 -6.85
N GLN A 101 5.68 -12.87 -6.96
CA GLN A 101 5.98 -11.58 -6.33
C GLN A 101 5.53 -10.41 -7.21
N ALA A 102 5.01 -9.35 -6.60
CA ALA A 102 4.72 -8.12 -7.32
C ALA A 102 6.03 -7.56 -7.91
N PRO A 103 6.08 -7.20 -9.20
CA PRO A 103 7.30 -6.71 -9.83
C PRO A 103 7.73 -5.34 -9.29
N GLN A 104 6.77 -4.60 -8.72
CA GLN A 104 6.97 -3.26 -8.16
C GLN A 104 6.98 -3.27 -6.64
N ARG A 105 7.87 -2.46 -6.08
CA ARG A 105 7.89 -2.10 -4.66
C ARG A 105 7.36 -0.68 -4.55
N LEU A 106 6.38 -0.46 -3.68
CA LEU A 106 5.86 0.88 -3.41
C LEU A 106 6.71 1.51 -2.31
N VAL A 107 7.27 2.69 -2.58
CA VAL A 107 8.07 3.43 -1.60
C VAL A 107 7.24 4.60 -1.10
N ILE A 108 7.15 4.71 0.22
CA ILE A 108 6.37 5.73 0.91
C ILE A 108 7.31 6.65 1.66
N ALA A 109 7.13 7.96 1.50
CA ALA A 109 7.87 8.99 2.19
C ALA A 109 6.92 9.78 3.10
N SER A 110 7.09 9.62 4.40
CA SER A 110 6.40 10.39 5.44
C SER A 110 7.20 11.65 5.78
N LYS A 111 6.62 12.82 5.55
CA LYS A 111 7.25 14.13 5.83
C LYS A 111 6.29 15.04 6.57
N ILE A 112 6.83 15.98 7.35
CA ILE A 112 6.02 17.10 7.87
C ILE A 112 5.83 18.08 6.70
N PRO A 113 4.63 18.65 6.50
CA PRO A 113 4.36 19.67 5.49
C PRO A 113 5.33 20.85 5.54
#